data_AF-A0A938L553-F1
#
_entry.id   AF-A0A938L553-F1
#
_cell.length_a   1.000
_cell.length_b   1.000
_cell.length_c   1.000
_cell.angle_alpha   90.00
_cell.angle_beta   90.00
_cell.angle_gamma   90.00
#
_symmetry.space_group_name_H-M   'P 1'
#
loop_
_entity.id
_entity.type
_entity.pdbx_description
1 polymer ?
#
loop_
_entity_poly.entity_id
_entity_poly.type
_entity_poly.pdbx_seq_one_letter_code
_entity_poly.pdbx_strand_id
1 'polypeptide(L)'
;MNLLSAVLLAVLAAPQVEVVSFQGEPRVGEWRGLADGRITIAQAGKEESLPLNEVLEVRFRGEAAKLDKPSAIVSLWDGSKLGTARSQIVEKRLKLTSAVLGEFSLPQTEVASVRFSDRFDEDEQWLRLVERDNKTDLLVIRKEQTLDYLDGVVVEVTDKSVKFLLDGEEVSTKREKVFGLIFARRPSTPKPPAVRAELGNGDVLMASTIAATPTGISMTTATKTEVTVPLEKLKLLDFSQGKLRYLSQDTPRDVKYTRGIQDGPAFVQDRAFYAPELKPMGMRVFARGLCIRPKTSLRYRLGGDYRRLQAIVGIDESVKDGNGDCDLEIFGDGKSLMKLRVTSRDAARPIDLDVTDMVMLEINVGFGGDAATNVDLGDNLDLADAKLIK
;
A
#
# COMPACT_ATOMS: atom_id res chain seq x y z
N MET A 1 22.28 58.54 1.84
CA MET A 1 21.57 57.95 0.68
C MET A 1 21.36 56.48 1.03
N ASN A 2 20.17 56.12 1.52
CA ASN A 2 19.87 54.79 2.05
C ASN A 2 19.74 53.78 0.90
N LEU A 3 20.59 52.77 0.88
CA LEU A 3 20.42 51.58 0.03
C LEU A 3 19.37 50.68 0.67
N LEU A 4 18.15 50.69 0.11
CA LEU A 4 17.14 49.67 0.37
C LEU A 4 17.57 48.37 -0.32
N SER A 5 18.01 47.38 0.46
CA SER A 5 18.08 45.99 0.00
C SER A 5 16.66 45.46 -0.16
N ALA A 6 16.21 45.27 -1.40
CA ALA A 6 15.01 44.51 -1.71
C ALA A 6 15.30 43.03 -1.48
N VAL A 7 14.74 42.45 -0.41
CA VAL A 7 14.67 41.00 -0.23
C VAL A 7 13.61 40.48 -1.20
N LEU A 8 14.06 39.85 -2.29
CA LEU A 8 13.18 39.13 -3.20
C LEU A 8 12.69 37.87 -2.48
N LEU A 9 11.47 37.91 -1.92
CA LEU A 9 10.79 36.71 -1.44
C LEU A 9 10.52 35.83 -2.66
N ALA A 10 11.30 34.76 -2.82
CA ALA A 10 10.96 33.69 -3.76
C ALA A 10 9.66 33.04 -3.25
N VAL A 11 8.54 33.39 -3.88
CA VAL A 11 7.31 32.62 -3.73
C VAL A 11 7.58 31.29 -4.44
N LEU A 12 7.90 30.23 -3.69
CA LEU A 12 7.93 28.89 -4.25
C LEU A 12 6.56 28.61 -4.86
N ALA A 13 6.53 28.34 -6.17
CA ALA A 13 5.31 27.89 -6.82
C ALA A 13 4.86 26.58 -6.16
N ALA A 14 3.58 26.50 -5.80
CA ALA A 14 3.03 25.28 -5.23
C ALA A 14 3.15 24.13 -6.23
N PRO A 15 3.50 22.91 -5.78
CA PRO A 15 3.70 21.79 -6.68
C PRO A 15 2.39 21.38 -7.34
N GLN A 16 2.49 20.92 -8.58
CA GLN A 16 1.39 20.26 -9.26
C GLN A 16 1.18 18.87 -8.63
N VAL A 17 -0.07 18.52 -8.37
CA VAL A 17 -0.46 17.22 -7.83
C VAL A 17 -1.56 16.58 -8.67
N GLU A 18 -1.59 15.26 -8.66
CA GLU A 18 -2.71 14.45 -9.11
C GLU A 18 -3.35 13.79 -7.89
N VAL A 19 -4.61 14.12 -7.63
CA VAL A 19 -5.39 13.56 -6.53
C VAL A 19 -6.28 12.45 -7.10
N VAL A 20 -6.03 11.22 -6.66
CA VAL A 20 -6.84 10.05 -6.97
C VAL A 20 -7.82 9.86 -5.82
N SER A 21 -9.11 9.82 -6.15
CA SER A 21 -10.19 9.56 -5.19
C SER A 21 -10.99 8.33 -5.60
N PHE A 22 -11.89 7.87 -4.73
CA PHE A 22 -12.82 6.79 -5.09
C PHE A 22 -13.81 7.15 -6.18
N GLN A 23 -14.01 8.44 -6.46
CA GLN A 23 -15.02 8.92 -7.40
C GLN A 23 -14.39 9.64 -8.59
N GLY A 24 -14.78 9.21 -9.79
CA GLY A 24 -14.43 9.88 -11.04
C GLY A 24 -12.96 9.77 -11.44
N GLU A 25 -12.60 10.56 -12.44
CA GLU A 25 -11.24 10.65 -12.97
C GLU A 25 -10.29 11.37 -11.98
N PRO A 26 -8.98 11.08 -12.02
CA PRO A 26 -7.99 11.80 -11.23
C PRO A 26 -8.05 13.32 -11.47
N ARG A 27 -7.98 14.10 -10.39
CA ARG A 27 -8.00 15.57 -10.45
C ARG A 27 -6.59 16.11 -10.43
N VAL A 28 -6.25 17.00 -11.35
CA VAL A 28 -4.91 17.59 -11.46
C VAL A 28 -4.98 19.08 -11.17
N GLY A 29 -4.11 19.56 -10.28
CA GLY A 29 -4.05 20.97 -9.91
C GLY A 29 -2.86 21.30 -9.02
N GLU A 30 -2.73 22.58 -8.65
CA GLU A 30 -1.70 23.04 -7.71
C GLU A 30 -2.09 22.70 -6.28
N TRP A 31 -1.17 22.13 -5.50
CA TRP A 31 -1.40 21.84 -4.09
C TRP A 31 -1.65 23.13 -3.29
N ARG A 32 -2.75 23.20 -2.53
CA ARG A 32 -3.04 24.34 -1.64
C ARG A 32 -2.97 24.00 -0.17
N GLY A 33 -3.09 22.72 0.19
CA GLY A 33 -2.85 22.29 1.56
C GLY A 33 -3.72 21.13 2.00
N LEU A 34 -3.55 20.79 3.27
CA LEU A 34 -4.36 19.84 4.02
C LEU A 34 -4.83 20.53 5.30
N ALA A 35 -6.14 20.70 5.46
CA ALA A 35 -6.75 21.28 6.66
C ALA A 35 -8.12 20.66 6.92
N ASP A 36 -8.49 20.53 8.19
CA ASP A 36 -9.81 20.06 8.62
C ASP A 36 -10.26 18.74 7.98
N GLY A 37 -9.31 17.82 7.79
CA GLY A 37 -9.57 16.53 7.16
C GLY A 37 -9.88 16.62 5.67
N ARG A 38 -9.40 17.67 4.98
CA ARG A 38 -9.59 17.88 3.54
C ARG A 38 -8.30 18.27 2.84
N ILE A 39 -8.13 17.81 1.61
CA ILE A 39 -7.06 18.26 0.70
C ILE A 39 -7.64 19.33 -0.22
N THR A 40 -6.92 20.44 -0.38
CA THR A 40 -7.31 21.51 -1.31
C THR A 40 -6.31 21.59 -2.45
N ILE A 41 -6.81 21.66 -3.68
CA ILE A 41 -6.04 21.90 -4.90
C ILE A 41 -6.63 23.09 -5.66
N ALA A 42 -5.81 23.79 -6.45
CA ALA A 42 -6.28 24.80 -7.39
C ALA A 42 -6.20 24.29 -8.82
N GLN A 43 -7.33 24.22 -9.52
CA GLN A 43 -7.44 23.81 -10.90
C GLN A 43 -8.00 24.97 -11.74
N ALA A 44 -7.26 25.39 -12.77
CA ALA A 44 -7.65 26.51 -13.64
C ALA A 44 -8.07 27.79 -12.86
N GLY A 45 -7.37 28.08 -11.75
CA GLY A 45 -7.62 29.26 -10.90
C GLY A 45 -8.78 29.13 -9.92
N LYS A 46 -9.44 27.98 -9.83
CA LYS A 46 -10.48 27.70 -8.83
C LYS A 46 -9.97 26.69 -7.81
N GLU A 47 -10.26 26.93 -6.53
CA GLU A 47 -9.96 25.97 -5.48
C GLU A 47 -11.04 24.89 -5.42
N GLU A 48 -10.60 23.64 -5.32
CA GLU A 48 -11.42 22.47 -5.06
C GLU A 48 -10.90 21.80 -3.79
N SER A 49 -11.81 21.46 -2.88
CA SER A 49 -11.48 20.82 -1.61
C SER A 49 -12.13 19.44 -1.54
N LEU A 50 -11.34 18.42 -1.24
CA LEU A 50 -11.74 17.01 -1.21
C LEU A 50 -11.67 16.45 0.21
N PRO A 51 -12.70 15.72 0.68
CA PRO A 51 -12.64 15.01 1.95
C PRO A 51 -11.49 13.99 1.95
N LEU A 52 -10.65 13.98 2.99
CA LEU A 52 -9.50 13.08 3.05
C LEU A 52 -9.95 11.61 3.04
N ASN A 53 -11.11 11.27 3.60
CA ASN A 53 -11.67 9.92 3.56
C ASN A 53 -12.04 9.45 2.15
N GLU A 54 -12.22 10.36 1.18
CA GLU A 54 -12.49 10.00 -0.22
C GLU A 54 -11.22 9.90 -1.07
N VAL A 55 -10.10 10.45 -0.58
CA VAL A 55 -8.81 10.44 -1.28
C VAL A 55 -8.08 9.13 -1.04
N LEU A 56 -7.63 8.51 -2.13
CA LEU A 56 -6.77 7.34 -2.14
C LEU A 56 -5.30 7.73 -2.19
N GLU A 57 -4.94 8.56 -3.17
CA GLU A 57 -3.56 8.96 -3.40
C GLU A 57 -3.46 10.44 -3.73
N VAL A 58 -2.36 11.06 -3.32
CA VAL A 58 -1.90 12.35 -3.84
C VAL A 58 -0.51 12.15 -4.41
N ARG A 59 -0.38 12.26 -5.72
CA ARG A 59 0.88 12.12 -6.44
C ARG A 59 1.44 13.50 -6.73
N PHE A 60 2.63 13.77 -6.22
CA PHE A 60 3.32 15.04 -6.42
C PHE A 60 4.13 14.97 -7.71
N ARG A 61 3.95 15.96 -8.58
CA ARG A 61 4.68 16.08 -9.84
C ARG A 61 5.89 16.98 -9.63
N GLY A 62 7.07 16.44 -9.91
CA GLY A 62 8.33 17.13 -9.82
C GLY A 62 9.47 16.20 -10.22
N GLU A 63 10.60 16.77 -10.63
CA GLU A 63 11.79 15.98 -10.90
C GLU A 63 12.35 15.45 -9.57
N ALA A 64 12.58 14.15 -9.48
CA ALA A 64 13.20 13.57 -8.28
C ALA A 64 14.60 14.18 -8.14
N ALA A 65 14.85 14.90 -7.04
CA ALA A 65 16.17 15.43 -6.77
C ALA A 65 17.19 14.27 -6.80
N LYS A 66 18.33 14.46 -7.48
CA LYS A 66 19.48 13.57 -7.29
C LYS A 66 19.89 13.65 -5.84
N LEU A 67 19.85 12.51 -5.16
CA LEU A 67 20.07 12.43 -3.72
C LEU A 67 21.32 11.63 -3.44
N ASP A 68 22.01 12.01 -2.38
CA ASP A 68 23.21 11.33 -1.91
C ASP A 68 22.87 9.89 -1.50
N LYS A 69 23.84 9.00 -1.73
CA LYS A 69 23.70 7.61 -1.30
C LYS A 69 23.61 7.54 0.22
N PRO A 70 22.70 6.75 0.79
CA PRO A 70 22.69 6.50 2.23
C PRO A 70 23.99 5.83 2.69
N SER A 71 24.25 5.84 3.99
CA SER A 71 25.24 4.97 4.63
C SER A 71 24.57 3.80 5.37
N ALA A 72 23.29 3.92 5.68
CA ALA A 72 22.47 2.86 6.23
C ALA A 72 21.00 2.96 5.81
N ILE A 73 20.36 1.81 5.68
CA ILE A 73 18.93 1.65 5.51
C ILE A 73 18.34 1.20 6.85
N VAL A 74 17.42 2.00 7.39
CA VAL A 74 16.70 1.72 8.63
C VAL A 74 15.30 1.26 8.29
N SER A 75 14.91 0.08 8.76
CA SER A 75 13.55 -0.44 8.62
C SER A 75 12.86 -0.42 9.98
N LEU A 76 11.60 0.05 10.01
CA LEU A 76 10.78 0.08 11.22
C LEU A 76 9.72 -1.03 11.17
N TRP A 77 9.19 -1.39 12.35
CA TRP A 77 8.16 -2.43 12.47
C TRP A 77 6.82 -2.07 11.81
N ASP A 78 6.57 -0.80 11.52
CA ASP A 78 5.36 -0.33 10.85
C ASP A 78 5.44 -0.39 9.32
N GLY A 79 6.59 -0.79 8.76
CA GLY A 79 6.85 -0.85 7.32
C GLY A 79 7.59 0.37 6.76
N SER A 80 7.94 1.36 7.58
CA SER A 80 8.81 2.47 7.15
C SER A 80 10.21 1.95 6.77
N LYS A 81 10.79 2.53 5.73
CA LYS A 81 12.14 2.22 5.23
C LYS A 81 12.85 3.53 4.88
N LEU A 82 13.93 3.83 5.58
CA LEU A 82 14.59 5.14 5.53
C LEU A 82 16.07 5.01 5.20
N GLY A 83 16.52 5.74 4.19
CA GLY A 83 17.92 5.95 3.86
C GLY A 83 18.50 7.06 4.73
N THR A 84 19.59 6.75 5.43
CA THR A 84 20.20 7.64 6.41
C THR A 84 21.67 7.87 6.08
N ALA A 85 22.13 9.11 6.18
CA ALA A 85 23.55 9.45 6.12
C ALA A 85 24.26 9.09 7.43
N ARG A 86 23.52 9.07 8.54
CA ARG A 86 24.03 8.68 9.86
C ARG A 86 22.93 8.02 10.69
N SER A 87 23.30 6.96 11.40
CA SER A 87 22.44 6.22 12.33
C SER A 87 23.23 5.85 13.59
N GLN A 88 22.72 6.25 14.74
CA GLN A 88 23.34 6.01 16.05
C GLN A 88 22.30 5.58 17.07
N ILE A 89 22.63 4.59 17.90
CA ILE A 89 21.77 4.14 18.99
C ILE A 89 22.47 4.46 20.30
N VAL A 90 21.88 5.35 21.08
CA VAL A 90 22.37 5.78 22.40
C VAL A 90 21.16 5.90 23.31
N GLU A 91 21.24 5.38 24.53
CA GLU A 91 20.15 5.45 25.52
C GLU A 91 18.80 4.93 25.00
N LYS A 92 18.81 3.82 24.26
CA LYS A 92 17.61 3.20 23.65
C LYS A 92 16.86 4.10 22.67
N ARG A 93 17.55 5.09 22.09
CA ARG A 93 17.03 5.92 21.01
C ARG A 93 17.93 5.83 19.79
N LEU A 94 17.31 5.64 18.63
CA LEU A 94 17.96 5.78 17.35
C LEU A 94 17.93 7.27 16.97
N LYS A 95 19.10 7.89 16.82
CA LYS A 95 19.29 9.21 16.21
C LYS A 95 19.65 9.01 14.74
N LEU A 96 18.95 9.73 13.87
CA LEU A 96 19.03 9.59 12.43
C LEU A 96 19.33 10.94 11.80
N THR A 97 20.19 10.94 10.79
CA THR A 97 20.34 12.06 9.86
C THR A 97 19.93 11.56 8.48
N SER A 98 18.76 11.96 8.00
CA SER A 98 18.29 11.73 6.64
C SER A 98 18.69 12.91 5.75
N ALA A 99 19.12 12.63 4.53
CA ALA A 99 19.41 13.66 3.54
C ALA A 99 18.14 14.46 3.13
N VAL A 100 16.96 13.90 3.39
CA VAL A 100 15.68 14.45 2.95
C VAL A 100 14.85 14.98 4.11
N LEU A 101 14.83 14.25 5.23
CA LEU A 101 14.01 14.56 6.40
C LEU A 101 14.80 15.33 7.48
N GLY A 102 16.10 15.54 7.29
CA GLY A 102 16.96 16.15 8.30
C GLY A 102 17.22 15.23 9.50
N GLU A 103 17.44 15.82 10.67
CA GLU A 103 17.74 15.08 11.89
C GLU A 103 16.51 14.85 12.75
N PHE A 104 16.32 13.61 13.20
CA PHE A 104 15.26 13.25 14.14
C PHE A 104 15.65 11.99 14.94
N SER A 105 14.85 11.66 15.95
CA SER A 105 15.12 10.51 16.81
C SER A 105 13.88 9.68 17.10
N LEU A 106 14.03 8.36 16.99
CA LEU A 106 13.00 7.36 17.27
C LEU A 106 13.38 6.52 18.50
N PRO A 107 12.42 6.08 19.32
CA PRO A 107 12.60 4.94 20.21
C PRO A 107 13.21 3.73 19.48
N GLN A 108 14.24 3.09 20.07
CA GLN A 108 14.85 1.88 19.49
C GLN A 108 13.82 0.75 19.31
N THR A 109 12.77 0.71 20.13
CA THR A 109 11.70 -0.29 20.05
C THR A 109 10.90 -0.25 18.75
N GLU A 110 10.97 0.84 17.96
CA GLU A 110 10.35 0.92 16.64
C GLU A 110 11.21 0.32 15.53
N VAL A 111 12.50 0.16 15.78
CA VAL A 111 13.48 -0.24 14.78
C VAL A 111 13.42 -1.75 14.62
N ALA A 112 13.14 -2.20 13.41
CA ALA A 112 13.21 -3.61 13.06
C ALA A 112 14.63 -4.01 12.68
N SER A 113 15.29 -3.18 11.87
CA SER A 113 16.67 -3.43 11.48
C SER A 113 17.40 -2.17 11.01
N VAL A 114 18.73 -2.23 11.04
CA VAL A 114 19.64 -1.23 10.45
C VAL A 114 20.63 -1.99 9.58
N ARG A 115 20.56 -1.82 8.26
CA ARG A 115 21.53 -2.39 7.32
C ARG A 115 22.49 -1.31 6.86
N PHE A 116 23.79 -1.50 7.06
CA PHE A 116 24.80 -0.54 6.60
C PHE A 116 25.04 -0.75 5.10
N SER A 117 24.39 0.06 4.27
CA SER A 117 24.36 -0.06 2.82
C SER A 117 24.16 1.30 2.15
N ASP A 118 24.68 1.43 0.92
CA ASP A 118 24.59 2.62 0.09
C ASP A 118 23.38 2.67 -0.85
N ARG A 119 22.49 1.67 -0.75
CA ARG A 119 21.32 1.52 -1.62
C ARG A 119 20.20 0.71 -0.96
N PHE A 120 18.99 0.79 -1.52
CA PHE A 120 17.78 0.12 -1.01
C PHE A 120 17.58 -1.32 -1.51
N ASP A 121 18.61 -1.90 -2.13
CA ASP A 121 18.58 -3.25 -2.72
C ASP A 121 18.14 -4.35 -1.74
N GLU A 122 17.73 -5.47 -2.32
CA GLU A 122 17.23 -6.64 -1.63
C GLU A 122 18.32 -7.72 -1.64
N ASP A 123 19.10 -7.78 -0.55
CA ASP A 123 20.07 -8.87 -0.33
C ASP A 123 19.32 -10.08 0.24
N GLU A 124 19.24 -11.17 -0.52
CA GLU A 124 18.46 -12.35 -0.12
C GLU A 124 18.89 -12.96 1.22
N GLN A 125 20.21 -12.97 1.54
CA GLN A 125 20.68 -13.52 2.80
C GLN A 125 20.24 -12.64 3.97
N TRP A 126 20.27 -11.32 3.78
CA TRP A 126 19.73 -10.36 4.74
C TRP A 126 18.22 -10.54 4.95
N LEU A 127 17.43 -10.66 3.87
CA LEU A 127 15.99 -10.86 3.95
C LEU A 127 15.64 -12.12 4.74
N ARG A 128 16.35 -13.24 4.48
CA ARG A 128 16.17 -14.49 5.24
C ARG A 128 16.47 -14.31 6.73
N LEU A 129 17.39 -13.43 7.12
CA LEU A 129 17.67 -13.16 8.54
C LEU A 129 16.59 -12.29 9.20
N VAL A 130 16.06 -11.31 8.45
CA VAL A 130 14.99 -10.40 8.92
C VAL A 130 13.65 -11.13 9.10
N GLU A 131 13.33 -12.09 8.24
CA GLU A 131 12.07 -12.85 8.28
C GLU A 131 12.00 -13.88 9.42
N ARG A 132 13.13 -14.15 10.10
CA ARG A 132 13.18 -15.07 11.25
C ARG A 132 12.46 -14.48 12.46
N ASP A 133 11.86 -15.36 13.25
CA ASP A 133 11.32 -15.01 14.56
C ASP A 133 12.45 -14.93 15.60
N ASN A 134 13.20 -13.84 15.57
CA ASN A 134 14.37 -13.63 16.43
C ASN A 134 13.93 -13.19 17.84
N LYS A 135 14.29 -14.00 18.85
CA LYS A 135 14.03 -13.71 20.28
C LYS A 135 15.05 -12.76 20.90
N THR A 136 16.21 -12.62 20.26
CA THR A 136 17.35 -11.79 20.62
C THR A 136 17.70 -10.87 19.46
N ASP A 137 18.50 -9.84 19.72
CA ASP A 137 19.04 -9.01 18.65
C ASP A 137 20.14 -9.80 17.92
N LEU A 138 20.30 -9.53 16.62
CA LEU A 138 21.36 -10.09 15.79
C LEU A 138 22.35 -8.99 15.41
N LEU A 139 23.64 -9.27 15.62
CA LEU A 139 24.73 -8.52 15.01
C LEU A 139 25.19 -9.31 13.78
N VAL A 140 24.95 -8.77 12.59
CA VAL A 140 25.26 -9.42 11.32
C VAL A 140 26.58 -8.89 10.77
N ILE A 141 27.45 -9.80 10.34
CA ILE A 141 28.73 -9.51 9.70
C ILE A 141 28.80 -10.18 8.33
N ARG A 142 29.57 -9.61 7.40
CA ARG A 142 29.83 -10.23 6.10
C ARG A 142 31.20 -10.91 6.13
N LYS A 143 31.23 -12.21 5.84
CA LYS A 143 32.44 -13.01 5.62
C LYS A 143 32.48 -13.40 4.15
N GLU A 144 33.34 -12.73 3.37
CA GLU A 144 33.43 -12.94 1.92
C GLU A 144 32.07 -12.75 1.22
N GLN A 145 31.42 -13.85 0.81
CA GLN A 145 30.15 -13.86 0.09
C GLN A 145 28.95 -14.29 0.96
N THR A 146 29.18 -14.57 2.25
CA THR A 146 28.11 -15.02 3.17
C THR A 146 27.90 -14.03 4.32
N LEU A 147 26.66 -13.97 4.80
CA LEU A 147 26.31 -13.30 6.04
C LEU A 147 26.34 -14.29 7.20
N ASP A 148 27.04 -13.91 8.25
CA ASP A 148 27.10 -14.61 9.54
C ASP A 148 26.54 -13.69 10.62
N TYR A 149 26.12 -14.24 11.77
CA TYR A 149 25.51 -13.45 12.83
C TYR A 149 25.84 -13.94 14.23
N LEU A 150 25.73 -13.02 15.19
CA LEU A 150 25.83 -13.29 16.61
C LEU A 150 24.51 -12.91 17.29
N ASP A 151 23.98 -13.80 18.12
CA ASP A 151 22.81 -13.56 18.96
C ASP A 151 23.19 -12.82 20.25
N GLY A 152 22.39 -11.84 20.66
CA GLY A 152 22.66 -11.07 21.87
C GLY A 152 21.78 -9.83 22.02
N VAL A 153 22.35 -8.74 22.56
CA VAL A 153 21.64 -7.47 22.76
C VAL A 153 22.48 -6.31 22.25
N VAL A 154 21.90 -5.47 21.40
CA VAL A 154 22.55 -4.23 20.96
C VAL A 154 22.46 -3.19 22.08
N VAL A 155 23.62 -2.75 22.56
CA VAL A 155 23.73 -1.77 23.66
C VAL A 155 23.87 -0.35 23.13
N GLU A 156 24.82 -0.13 22.22
CA GLU A 156 25.15 1.19 21.69
C GLU A 156 25.70 1.07 20.27
N VAL A 157 25.36 2.04 19.43
CA VAL A 157 25.79 2.10 18.03
C VAL A 157 26.29 3.52 17.76
N THR A 158 27.60 3.69 17.56
CA THR A 158 28.26 4.98 17.26
C THR A 158 28.95 4.91 15.90
N ASP A 159 29.35 6.04 15.30
CA ASP A 159 29.95 6.03 13.95
C ASP A 159 31.21 5.15 13.85
N LYS A 160 31.84 4.84 14.99
CA LYS A 160 33.08 4.07 15.06
C LYS A 160 32.88 2.63 15.52
N SER A 161 31.87 2.36 16.33
CA SER A 161 31.71 1.05 16.98
C SER A 161 30.27 0.63 17.20
N VAL A 162 30.08 -0.67 17.37
CA VAL A 162 28.86 -1.29 17.90
C VAL A 162 29.24 -2.01 19.19
N LYS A 163 28.60 -1.64 20.30
CA LYS A 163 28.66 -2.36 21.57
C LYS A 163 27.50 -3.36 21.63
N PHE A 164 27.83 -4.60 21.95
CA PHE A 164 26.92 -5.73 21.91
C PHE A 164 27.15 -6.61 23.14
N LEU A 165 26.08 -7.03 23.80
CA LEU A 165 26.15 -7.97 24.90
C LEU A 165 26.04 -9.39 24.33
N LEU A 166 27.12 -10.16 24.40
CA LEU A 166 27.21 -11.54 23.93
C LEU A 166 27.44 -12.45 25.14
N ASP A 167 26.55 -13.41 25.38
CA ASP A 167 26.64 -14.35 26.52
C ASP A 167 26.84 -13.68 27.90
N GLY A 168 26.33 -12.45 28.06
CA GLY A 168 26.44 -11.67 29.30
C GLY A 168 27.68 -10.78 29.41
N GLU A 169 28.57 -10.80 28.42
CA GLU A 169 29.76 -9.94 28.36
C GLU A 169 29.61 -8.86 27.27
N GLU A 170 29.99 -7.61 27.60
CA GLU A 170 29.99 -6.53 26.62
C GLU A 170 31.21 -6.63 25.70
N VAL A 171 30.95 -6.84 24.42
CA VAL A 171 31.94 -6.81 23.35
C VAL A 171 31.75 -5.56 22.49
N SER A 172 32.86 -5.02 21.99
CA SER A 172 32.86 -3.88 21.07
C SER A 172 33.52 -4.26 19.76
N THR A 173 32.82 -4.06 18.65
CA THR A 173 33.36 -4.25 17.30
C THR A 173 33.38 -2.94 16.53
N LYS A 174 34.27 -2.82 15.54
CA LYS A 174 34.33 -1.64 14.68
C LYS A 174 33.09 -1.60 13.78
N ARG A 175 32.49 -0.42 13.61
CA ARG A 175 31.29 -0.21 12.79
C ARG A 175 31.49 -0.74 11.36
N GLU A 176 32.65 -0.50 10.77
CA GLU A 176 33.01 -0.93 9.40
C GLU A 176 32.97 -2.45 9.17
N LYS A 177 33.02 -3.27 10.23
CA LYS A 177 32.95 -4.73 10.14
C LYS A 177 31.52 -5.26 10.24
N VAL A 178 30.57 -4.42 10.64
CA VAL A 178 29.18 -4.81 10.85
C VAL A 178 28.41 -4.58 9.55
N PHE A 179 27.75 -5.63 9.07
CA PHE A 179 26.89 -5.56 7.89
C PHE A 179 25.52 -4.97 8.25
N GLY A 180 24.99 -5.34 9.41
CA GLY A 180 23.75 -4.77 9.92
C GLY A 180 23.37 -5.30 11.29
N LEU A 181 22.25 -4.79 11.79
CA LEU A 181 21.65 -5.11 13.07
C LEU A 181 20.18 -5.48 12.82
N ILE A 182 19.71 -6.55 13.44
CA ILE A 182 18.30 -6.95 13.41
C ILE A 182 17.83 -7.02 14.86
N PHE A 183 16.76 -6.34 15.22
CA PHE A 183 16.30 -6.28 16.60
C PHE A 183 15.29 -7.39 16.88
N ALA A 184 15.27 -7.86 18.14
CA ALA A 184 14.33 -8.88 18.58
C ALA A 184 12.88 -8.44 18.34
N ARG A 185 12.09 -9.31 17.71
CA ARG A 185 10.67 -9.02 17.44
C ARG A 185 9.90 -9.17 18.75
N ARG A 186 9.39 -8.04 19.26
CA ARG A 186 8.48 -8.07 20.41
C ARG A 186 7.04 -8.14 19.89
N PRO A 187 6.19 -9.02 20.43
CA PRO A 187 4.78 -8.99 20.12
C PRO A 187 4.25 -7.61 20.49
N SER A 188 3.94 -6.83 19.48
CA SER A 188 3.13 -5.63 19.59
C SER A 188 1.99 -5.81 18.60
N THR A 189 0.84 -5.22 18.90
CA THR A 189 -0.24 -5.11 17.93
C THR A 189 0.02 -3.83 17.15
N PRO A 190 0.72 -3.86 16.00
CA PRO A 190 0.88 -2.66 15.21
C PRO A 190 -0.51 -2.17 14.84
N LYS A 191 -0.86 -0.95 15.24
CA LYS A 191 -2.00 -0.27 14.64
C LYS A 191 -1.59 0.08 13.21
N PRO A 192 -2.37 -0.30 12.19
CA PRO A 192 -2.03 0.03 10.81
C PRO A 192 -1.81 1.54 10.68
N PRO A 193 -0.75 1.98 9.98
CA PRO A 193 -0.61 3.38 9.62
C PRO A 193 -1.79 3.80 8.73
N ALA A 194 -2.32 4.99 8.97
CA ALA A 194 -3.43 5.55 8.18
C ALA A 194 -2.94 6.23 6.90
N VAL A 195 -1.63 6.49 6.80
CA VAL A 195 -0.99 7.13 5.65
C VAL A 195 0.41 6.59 5.44
N ARG A 196 0.73 6.33 4.17
CA ARG A 196 2.08 6.02 3.68
C ARG A 196 2.56 7.20 2.85
N ALA A 197 3.74 7.73 3.16
CA ALA A 197 4.44 8.69 2.30
C ALA A 197 5.60 8.00 1.59
N GLU A 198 5.73 8.24 0.30
CA GLU A 198 6.93 7.92 -0.48
C GLU A 198 7.62 9.22 -0.86
N LEU A 199 8.93 9.27 -0.67
CA LEU A 199 9.76 10.42 -1.01
C LEU A 199 10.52 10.19 -2.31
N GLY A 200 11.06 11.26 -2.89
CA GLY A 200 11.83 11.20 -4.14
C GLY A 200 13.07 10.29 -4.10
N ASN A 201 13.68 10.03 -2.93
CA ASN A 201 14.80 9.08 -2.77
C ASN A 201 14.37 7.61 -2.59
N GLY A 202 13.07 7.32 -2.55
CA GLY A 202 12.57 5.98 -2.23
C GLY A 202 12.42 5.72 -0.72
N ASP A 203 12.65 6.72 0.14
CA ASP A 203 12.23 6.62 1.54
C ASP A 203 10.72 6.38 1.60
N VAL A 204 10.33 5.51 2.52
CA VAL A 204 8.94 5.23 2.85
C VAL A 204 8.75 5.53 4.32
N LEU A 205 7.81 6.42 4.63
CA LEU A 205 7.42 6.73 6.00
C LEU A 205 5.95 6.37 6.21
N MET A 206 5.71 5.56 7.22
CA MET A 206 4.37 5.19 7.68
C MET A 206 3.99 6.08 8.86
N ALA A 207 2.74 6.55 8.89
CA ALA A 207 2.25 7.36 9.99
C ALA A 207 0.78 7.10 10.32
N SER A 208 0.44 7.37 11.58
CA SER A 208 -0.92 7.29 12.10
C SER A 208 -1.74 8.55 11.80
N THR A 209 -1.09 9.71 11.71
CA THR A 209 -1.72 10.99 11.38
C THR A 209 -0.82 11.86 10.51
N ILE A 210 -1.44 12.81 9.83
CA ILE A 210 -0.79 13.82 8.99
C ILE A 210 -1.38 15.20 9.30
N ALA A 211 -0.56 16.24 9.29
CA ALA A 211 -0.98 17.63 9.40
C ALA A 211 -0.17 18.49 8.42
N ALA A 212 -0.74 19.60 7.94
CA ALA A 212 0.02 20.56 7.14
C ALA A 212 1.00 21.37 8.02
N THR A 213 2.11 21.77 7.42
CA THR A 213 3.04 22.78 7.96
C THR A 213 3.20 23.90 6.93
N PRO A 214 3.83 25.05 7.28
CA PRO A 214 4.03 26.13 6.31
C PRO A 214 4.82 25.74 5.04
N THR A 215 5.66 24.71 5.11
CA THR A 215 6.55 24.28 4.02
C THR A 215 6.39 22.82 3.62
N GLY A 216 5.39 22.11 4.15
CA GLY A 216 5.25 20.67 3.94
C GLY A 216 4.16 20.05 4.80
N ILE A 217 4.46 18.87 5.34
CA ILE A 217 3.57 18.13 6.23
C ILE A 217 4.33 17.66 7.47
N SER A 218 3.62 17.44 8.57
CA SER A 218 4.09 16.70 9.73
C SER A 218 3.38 15.35 9.74
N MET A 219 4.16 14.28 9.87
CA MET A 219 3.67 12.90 9.96
C MET A 219 3.99 12.35 11.35
N THR A 220 2.97 11.82 12.02
CA THR A 220 3.11 11.29 13.37
C THR A 220 3.11 9.75 13.34
N THR A 221 4.24 9.13 13.69
CA THR A 221 4.37 7.66 13.74
C THR A 221 3.42 7.04 14.76
N ALA A 222 3.24 5.72 14.73
CA ALA A 222 2.36 5.00 15.66
C ALA A 222 2.73 5.18 17.15
N THR A 223 3.98 5.54 17.43
CA THR A 223 4.51 5.83 18.77
C THR A 223 4.55 7.32 19.11
N LYS A 224 3.92 8.16 18.29
CA LYS A 224 3.82 9.62 18.46
C LYS A 224 5.10 10.40 18.18
N THR A 225 6.06 9.83 17.44
CA THR A 225 7.18 10.65 16.93
C THR A 225 6.69 11.48 15.75
N GLU A 226 6.92 12.78 15.77
CA GLU A 226 6.62 13.68 14.65
C GLU A 226 7.83 13.82 13.74
N VAL A 227 7.60 13.65 12.43
CA VAL A 227 8.60 13.81 11.38
C VAL A 227 8.08 14.82 10.37
N THR A 228 8.81 15.92 10.19
CA THR A 228 8.47 16.92 9.17
C THR A 228 8.98 16.47 7.81
N VAL A 229 8.09 16.44 6.83
CA VAL A 229 8.40 16.10 5.44
C VAL A 229 8.22 17.36 4.58
N PRO A 230 9.30 17.91 3.99
CA PRO A 230 9.19 19.05 3.08
C PRO A 230 8.39 18.69 1.84
N LEU A 231 7.55 19.61 1.37
CA LEU A 231 6.61 19.35 0.27
C LEU A 231 7.33 18.96 -1.03
N GLU A 232 8.47 19.59 -1.31
CA GLU A 232 9.28 19.36 -2.51
C GLU A 232 9.99 17.99 -2.52
N LYS A 233 9.94 17.25 -1.41
CA LYS A 233 10.54 15.92 -1.28
C LYS A 233 9.50 14.80 -1.41
N LEU A 234 8.22 15.13 -1.29
CA LEU A 234 7.13 14.18 -1.43
C LEU A 234 6.98 13.75 -2.88
N LYS A 235 6.77 12.44 -3.06
CA LYS A 235 6.39 11.82 -4.34
C LYS A 235 4.96 11.32 -4.30
N LEU A 236 4.57 10.69 -3.20
CA LEU A 236 3.25 10.09 -3.02
C LEU A 236 2.81 10.21 -1.56
N LEU A 237 1.55 10.59 -1.36
CA LEU A 237 0.81 10.28 -0.14
C LEU A 237 -0.27 9.26 -0.49
N ASP A 238 -0.24 8.11 0.17
CA ASP A 238 -1.19 7.02 -0.01
C ASP A 238 -2.00 6.88 1.28
N PHE A 239 -3.30 7.12 1.16
CA PHE A 239 -4.30 7.01 2.21
C PHE A 239 -5.21 5.80 2.02
N SER A 240 -4.88 4.90 1.09
CA SER A 240 -5.70 3.75 0.74
C SER A 240 -5.77 2.70 1.86
N GLN A 241 -4.72 2.66 2.70
CA GLN A 241 -4.61 1.72 3.82
C GLN A 241 -5.81 1.83 4.77
N GLY A 242 -6.52 0.71 4.92
CA GLY A 242 -7.71 0.62 5.76
C GLY A 242 -8.98 1.24 5.16
N LYS A 243 -8.91 1.91 4.00
CA LYS A 243 -10.07 2.45 3.28
C LYS A 243 -10.58 1.53 2.17
N LEU A 244 -9.69 0.77 1.54
CA LEU A 244 -10.11 -0.26 0.59
C LEU A 244 -9.90 -1.68 1.15
N ARG A 245 -10.71 -2.61 0.66
CA ARG A 245 -10.51 -4.05 0.82
C ARG A 245 -10.92 -4.75 -0.47
N TYR A 246 -10.02 -5.53 -1.05
CA TYR A 246 -10.38 -6.32 -2.23
C TYR A 246 -11.27 -7.49 -1.83
N LEU A 247 -12.34 -7.76 -2.58
CA LEU A 247 -13.21 -8.92 -2.33
C LEU A 247 -12.44 -10.25 -2.41
N SER A 248 -11.40 -10.30 -3.22
CA SER A 248 -10.52 -11.46 -3.36
C SER A 248 -9.60 -11.72 -2.18
N GLN A 249 -9.45 -10.75 -1.26
CA GLN A 249 -8.72 -10.95 0.00
C GLN A 249 -9.60 -11.62 1.07
N ASP A 250 -10.90 -11.73 0.81
CA ASP A 250 -11.86 -12.33 1.73
C ASP A 250 -12.33 -13.68 1.22
N THR A 251 -12.45 -14.64 2.13
CA THR A 251 -13.21 -15.85 1.88
C THR A 251 -14.70 -15.52 2.01
N PRO A 252 -15.55 -15.82 0.99
CA PRO A 252 -16.99 -15.69 1.13
C PRO A 252 -17.47 -16.49 2.35
N ARG A 253 -18.44 -15.93 3.07
CA ARG A 253 -19.11 -16.60 4.18
C ARG A 253 -19.83 -17.85 3.72
N ASP A 254 -20.60 -17.73 2.63
CA ASP A 254 -21.31 -18.85 2.02
C ASP A 254 -20.97 -18.90 0.52
N VAL A 255 -20.82 -20.12 0.00
CA VAL A 255 -20.66 -20.39 -1.43
C VAL A 255 -21.68 -21.46 -1.80
N LYS A 256 -22.61 -21.13 -2.70
CA LYS A 256 -23.50 -22.12 -3.32
C LYS A 256 -23.12 -22.23 -4.79
N TYR A 257 -22.79 -23.43 -5.23
CA TYR A 257 -22.42 -23.70 -6.61
C TYR A 257 -23.11 -24.97 -7.08
N THR A 258 -23.91 -24.85 -8.14
CA THR A 258 -24.43 -26.04 -8.83
C THR A 258 -23.50 -26.32 -9.99
N ARG A 259 -22.71 -27.40 -9.88
CA ARG A 259 -21.78 -27.79 -10.94
C ARG A 259 -22.53 -28.04 -12.24
N GLY A 260 -22.08 -27.40 -13.31
CA GLY A 260 -22.46 -27.74 -14.67
C GLY A 260 -21.55 -28.84 -15.24
N ILE A 261 -21.21 -28.74 -16.51
CA ILE A 261 -20.41 -29.73 -17.24
C ILE A 261 -18.90 -29.62 -16.89
N GLN A 262 -18.44 -28.45 -16.44
CA GLN A 262 -17.03 -28.21 -16.10
C GLN A 262 -16.69 -28.56 -14.65
N ASP A 263 -15.66 -29.39 -14.48
CA ASP A 263 -15.07 -29.68 -13.18
C ASP A 263 -14.29 -28.48 -12.60
N GLY A 264 -14.13 -28.48 -11.28
CA GLY A 264 -13.34 -27.49 -10.55
C GLY A 264 -14.16 -26.56 -9.63
N PRO A 265 -13.54 -25.46 -9.16
CA PRO A 265 -14.18 -24.56 -8.20
C PRO A 265 -15.20 -23.63 -8.85
N ALA A 266 -16.08 -23.06 -8.03
CA ALA A 266 -17.10 -22.10 -8.44
C ALA A 266 -16.51 -20.74 -8.87
N PHE A 267 -15.38 -20.37 -8.25
CA PHE A 267 -14.65 -19.14 -8.53
C PHE A 267 -13.18 -19.33 -8.17
N VAL A 268 -12.33 -18.43 -8.65
CA VAL A 268 -10.93 -18.27 -8.24
C VAL A 268 -10.63 -16.81 -7.91
N GLN A 269 -9.60 -16.58 -7.09
CA GLN A 269 -9.22 -15.26 -6.58
C GLN A 269 -7.89 -14.83 -7.20
N ASP A 270 -7.80 -13.56 -7.61
CA ASP A 270 -6.58 -12.91 -8.11
C ASP A 270 -5.93 -13.60 -9.33
N ARG A 271 -6.74 -14.38 -10.08
CA ARG A 271 -6.37 -15.05 -11.33
C ARG A 271 -7.62 -15.42 -12.13
N ALA A 272 -7.45 -15.87 -13.36
CA ALA A 272 -8.50 -16.54 -14.11
C ALA A 272 -8.43 -18.07 -13.96
N PHE A 273 -9.45 -18.78 -14.45
CA PHE A 273 -9.43 -20.26 -14.45
C PHE A 273 -8.31 -20.83 -15.33
N TYR A 274 -8.02 -20.17 -16.46
CA TYR A 274 -7.08 -20.63 -17.48
C TYR A 274 -5.93 -19.65 -17.73
N ALA A 275 -5.76 -18.63 -16.88
CA ALA A 275 -4.67 -17.66 -16.97
C ALA A 275 -4.21 -17.21 -15.56
N PRO A 276 -2.95 -16.76 -15.41
CA PRO A 276 -2.41 -16.34 -14.11
C PRO A 276 -3.01 -15.05 -13.56
N GLU A 277 -3.50 -14.15 -14.42
CA GLU A 277 -4.19 -12.91 -14.04
C GLU A 277 -5.59 -12.83 -14.67
N LEU A 278 -6.44 -11.92 -14.16
CA LEU A 278 -7.74 -11.62 -14.76
C LEU A 278 -7.55 -10.70 -15.96
N LYS A 279 -8.26 -10.95 -17.05
CA LYS A 279 -8.26 -10.06 -18.21
C LYS A 279 -9.65 -10.03 -18.84
N PRO A 280 -10.55 -9.15 -18.35
CA PRO A 280 -11.80 -8.89 -19.05
C PRO A 280 -11.52 -8.50 -20.50
N MET A 281 -12.27 -9.06 -21.46
CA MET A 281 -12.02 -8.87 -22.90
C MET A 281 -11.88 -7.38 -23.26
N GLY A 282 -10.81 -7.06 -24.01
CA GLY A 282 -10.50 -5.70 -24.45
C GLY A 282 -9.83 -4.81 -23.40
N MET A 283 -9.54 -5.31 -22.20
CA MET A 283 -8.88 -4.55 -21.12
C MET A 283 -7.42 -4.96 -20.89
N ARG A 284 -6.72 -4.18 -20.08
CA ARG A 284 -5.43 -4.58 -19.48
C ARG A 284 -5.63 -5.75 -18.50
N VAL A 285 -4.55 -6.45 -18.16
CA VAL A 285 -4.54 -7.45 -17.08
C VAL A 285 -4.74 -6.79 -15.71
N PHE A 286 -5.41 -7.51 -14.80
CA PHE A 286 -5.65 -7.11 -13.42
C PHE A 286 -5.12 -8.17 -12.46
N ALA A 287 -4.30 -7.75 -11.50
CA ALA A 287 -3.72 -8.62 -10.48
C ALA A 287 -4.69 -8.96 -9.32
N ARG A 288 -5.82 -8.25 -9.23
CA ARG A 288 -6.82 -8.44 -8.17
C ARG A 288 -8.21 -8.61 -8.74
N GLY A 289 -9.00 -9.50 -8.16
CA GLY A 289 -10.39 -9.71 -8.56
C GLY A 289 -10.89 -11.13 -8.35
N LEU A 290 -12.09 -11.40 -8.84
CA LEU A 290 -12.72 -12.73 -8.83
C LEU A 290 -13.03 -13.15 -10.26
N CYS A 291 -12.71 -14.38 -10.63
CA CYS A 291 -13.21 -15.02 -11.85
C CYS A 291 -14.22 -16.09 -11.43
N ILE A 292 -15.47 -15.99 -11.88
CA ILE A 292 -16.64 -16.70 -11.35
C ILE A 292 -17.36 -17.45 -12.46
N ARG A 293 -17.75 -18.70 -12.20
CA ARG A 293 -18.59 -19.51 -13.10
C ARG A 293 -20.09 -19.32 -12.80
N PRO A 294 -20.97 -19.52 -13.79
CA PRO A 294 -22.41 -19.57 -13.58
C PRO A 294 -22.87 -20.58 -12.54
N LYS A 295 -24.13 -20.41 -12.13
CA LYS A 295 -24.79 -21.13 -11.04
C LYS A 295 -24.03 -21.02 -9.72
N THR A 296 -23.37 -19.88 -9.53
CA THR A 296 -22.62 -19.55 -8.32
C THR A 296 -23.30 -18.41 -7.57
N SER A 297 -23.43 -18.57 -6.26
CA SER A 297 -23.81 -17.53 -5.31
C SER A 297 -22.69 -17.41 -4.27
N LEU A 298 -22.13 -16.22 -4.13
CA LEU A 298 -21.11 -15.87 -3.15
C LEU A 298 -21.71 -14.87 -2.17
N ARG A 299 -21.64 -15.15 -0.87
CA ARG A 299 -22.11 -14.24 0.18
C ARG A 299 -20.95 -13.74 1.02
N TYR A 300 -20.78 -12.43 1.10
CA TYR A 300 -19.76 -11.76 1.90
C TYR A 300 -20.40 -11.00 3.06
N ARG A 301 -19.72 -11.00 4.21
CA ARG A 301 -20.11 -10.15 5.35
C ARG A 301 -19.35 -8.84 5.24
N LEU A 302 -20.06 -7.75 4.93
CA LEU A 302 -19.54 -6.39 4.90
C LEU A 302 -19.50 -5.76 6.30
N GLY A 303 -20.44 -6.14 7.17
CA GLY A 303 -20.48 -5.66 8.55
C GLY A 303 -20.95 -4.21 8.73
N GLY A 304 -21.42 -3.54 7.67
CA GLY A 304 -21.83 -2.13 7.69
C GLY A 304 -20.67 -1.14 7.56
N ASP A 305 -19.42 -1.61 7.40
CA ASP A 305 -18.23 -0.77 7.41
C ASP A 305 -17.91 -0.10 6.06
N TYR A 306 -18.66 -0.43 5.00
CA TYR A 306 -18.37 -0.04 3.62
C TYR A 306 -19.50 0.76 2.98
N ARG A 307 -19.15 1.65 2.06
CA ARG A 307 -20.05 2.53 1.31
C ARG A 307 -20.13 2.21 -0.16
N ARG A 308 -19.03 1.74 -0.79
CA ARG A 308 -19.01 1.44 -2.23
C ARG A 308 -18.46 0.06 -2.52
N LEU A 309 -19.03 -0.60 -3.52
CA LEU A 309 -18.46 -1.75 -4.22
C LEU A 309 -18.14 -1.33 -5.66
N GLN A 310 -16.86 -1.40 -6.03
CA GLN A 310 -16.40 -1.09 -7.38
C GLN A 310 -15.73 -2.31 -8.01
N ALA A 311 -15.94 -2.53 -9.32
CA ALA A 311 -15.26 -3.57 -10.10
C ALA A 311 -15.31 -3.24 -11.60
N ILE A 312 -14.50 -3.92 -12.40
CA ILE A 312 -14.65 -4.03 -13.86
C ILE A 312 -15.28 -5.39 -14.15
N VAL A 313 -16.44 -5.38 -14.81
CA VAL A 313 -17.20 -6.58 -15.15
C VAL A 313 -17.03 -6.92 -16.62
N GLY A 314 -16.70 -8.17 -16.92
CA GLY A 314 -16.62 -8.69 -18.30
C GLY A 314 -16.42 -10.19 -18.34
N ILE A 315 -16.52 -10.79 -19.53
CA ILE A 315 -16.05 -12.17 -19.75
C ILE A 315 -14.52 -12.15 -19.86
N ASP A 316 -13.86 -13.10 -19.19
CA ASP A 316 -12.41 -13.23 -19.22
C ASP A 316 -11.90 -13.64 -20.61
N GLU A 317 -10.78 -13.05 -21.05
CA GLU A 317 -10.21 -13.28 -22.38
C GLU A 317 -9.65 -14.70 -22.57
N SER A 318 -9.34 -15.44 -21.49
CA SER A 318 -8.88 -16.83 -21.60
C SER A 318 -9.91 -17.78 -22.22
N VAL A 319 -11.17 -17.36 -22.32
CA VAL A 319 -12.26 -18.08 -22.98
C VAL A 319 -12.83 -17.34 -24.19
N LYS A 320 -12.05 -16.44 -24.81
CA LYS A 320 -12.46 -15.60 -25.96
C LYS A 320 -13.03 -16.38 -27.16
N ASP A 321 -12.62 -17.64 -27.35
CA ASP A 321 -13.09 -18.49 -28.45
C ASP A 321 -14.43 -19.18 -28.12
N GLY A 322 -14.92 -19.00 -26.88
CA GLY A 322 -16.23 -19.44 -26.42
C GLY A 322 -17.33 -18.38 -26.60
N ASN A 323 -18.58 -18.82 -26.44
CA ASN A 323 -19.76 -17.95 -26.51
C ASN A 323 -20.21 -17.51 -25.12
N GLY A 324 -19.28 -17.01 -24.29
CA GLY A 324 -19.54 -16.64 -22.91
C GLY A 324 -20.79 -15.76 -22.76
N ASP A 325 -21.70 -16.13 -21.86
CA ASP A 325 -22.98 -15.46 -21.63
C ASP A 325 -23.45 -15.69 -20.18
N CYS A 326 -23.30 -14.68 -19.35
CA CYS A 326 -23.58 -14.72 -17.91
C CYS A 326 -24.65 -13.68 -17.52
N ASP A 327 -25.51 -14.06 -16.59
CA ASP A 327 -26.36 -13.12 -15.84
C ASP A 327 -25.73 -12.85 -14.48
N LEU A 328 -25.33 -11.60 -14.23
CA LEU A 328 -24.81 -11.12 -12.95
C LEU A 328 -25.92 -10.39 -12.19
N GLU A 329 -26.17 -10.79 -10.96
CA GLU A 329 -27.03 -10.10 -10.01
C GLU A 329 -26.27 -9.83 -8.71
N ILE A 330 -26.31 -8.59 -8.23
CA ILE A 330 -25.68 -8.18 -6.97
C ILE A 330 -26.76 -7.68 -6.02
N PHE A 331 -26.76 -8.22 -4.80
CA PHE A 331 -27.69 -7.86 -3.73
C PHE A 331 -26.96 -7.38 -2.48
N GLY A 332 -27.60 -6.47 -1.75
CA GLY A 332 -27.18 -6.02 -0.44
C GLY A 332 -28.31 -6.20 0.56
N ASP A 333 -28.09 -6.98 1.61
CA ASP A 333 -29.11 -7.35 2.60
C ASP A 333 -30.44 -7.82 1.97
N GLY A 334 -30.35 -8.55 0.85
CA GLY A 334 -31.49 -9.07 0.09
C GLY A 334 -32.12 -8.08 -0.90
N LYS A 335 -31.70 -6.81 -0.93
CA LYS A 335 -32.14 -5.82 -1.92
C LYS A 335 -31.29 -5.92 -3.19
N SER A 336 -31.91 -6.03 -4.35
CA SER A 336 -31.19 -5.99 -5.63
C SER A 336 -30.56 -4.61 -5.86
N LEU A 337 -29.25 -4.60 -6.08
CA LEU A 337 -28.46 -3.40 -6.38
C LEU A 337 -28.17 -3.28 -7.87
N MET A 338 -28.00 -4.42 -8.54
CA MET A 338 -27.71 -4.51 -9.97
C MET A 338 -28.17 -5.84 -10.53
N LYS A 339 -28.63 -5.81 -11.78
CA LYS A 339 -28.82 -6.97 -12.64
C LYS A 339 -28.27 -6.66 -14.01
N LEU A 340 -27.45 -7.55 -14.56
CA LEU A 340 -26.68 -7.31 -15.76
C LEU A 340 -26.45 -8.62 -16.53
N ARG A 341 -26.78 -8.63 -17.82
CA ARG A 341 -26.30 -9.68 -18.73
C ARG A 341 -24.96 -9.27 -19.34
N VAL A 342 -24.02 -10.21 -19.40
CA VAL A 342 -22.63 -9.99 -19.84
C VAL A 342 -22.25 -11.10 -20.80
N THR A 343 -21.92 -10.74 -22.03
CA THR A 343 -21.53 -11.67 -23.09
C THR A 343 -20.09 -11.46 -23.53
N SER A 344 -19.48 -12.43 -24.22
CA SER A 344 -18.15 -12.31 -24.80
C SER A 344 -18.03 -11.23 -25.89
N ARG A 345 -19.16 -10.68 -26.35
CA ARG A 345 -19.21 -9.57 -27.32
C ARG A 345 -19.31 -8.20 -26.67
N ASP A 346 -19.64 -8.15 -25.38
CA ASP A 346 -19.76 -6.90 -24.66
C ASP A 346 -18.37 -6.36 -24.29
N ALA A 347 -18.19 -5.05 -24.41
CA ALA A 347 -17.04 -4.40 -23.79
C ALA A 347 -17.15 -4.54 -22.27
N ALA A 348 -16.03 -4.88 -21.63
CA ALA A 348 -15.94 -4.84 -20.18
C ALA A 348 -16.25 -3.42 -19.66
N ARG A 349 -16.97 -3.33 -18.55
CA ARG A 349 -17.48 -2.04 -18.05
C ARG A 349 -17.34 -1.91 -16.53
N PRO A 350 -17.07 -0.70 -16.02
CA PRO A 350 -17.03 -0.47 -14.58
C PRO A 350 -18.43 -0.57 -13.96
N ILE A 351 -18.48 -1.07 -12.73
CA ILE A 351 -19.62 -0.96 -11.84
C ILE A 351 -19.20 -0.20 -10.58
N ASP A 352 -20.13 0.57 -10.02
CA ASP A 352 -19.94 1.33 -8.80
C ASP A 352 -21.26 1.39 -8.03
N LEU A 353 -21.38 0.53 -7.02
CA LEU A 353 -22.62 0.27 -6.28
C LEU A 353 -22.54 0.87 -4.88
N ASP A 354 -23.63 1.51 -4.45
CA ASP A 354 -23.80 1.93 -3.06
C ASP A 354 -24.09 0.71 -2.19
N VAL A 355 -23.23 0.48 -1.20
CA VAL A 355 -23.35 -0.58 -0.19
C VAL A 355 -23.37 -0.04 1.24
N THR A 356 -23.66 1.26 1.40
CA THR A 356 -23.70 1.94 2.70
C THR A 356 -24.61 1.22 3.68
N ASP A 357 -24.10 1.02 4.90
CA ASP A 357 -24.76 0.33 6.03
C ASP A 357 -25.13 -1.15 5.78
N MET A 358 -24.75 -1.71 4.63
CA MET A 358 -25.10 -3.10 4.31
C MET A 358 -24.24 -4.08 5.10
N VAL A 359 -24.89 -5.11 5.64
CA VAL A 359 -24.21 -6.14 6.45
C VAL A 359 -23.77 -7.32 5.60
N MET A 360 -24.57 -7.68 4.60
CA MET A 360 -24.34 -8.82 3.71
C MET A 360 -24.38 -8.38 2.24
N LEU A 361 -23.36 -8.77 1.49
CA LEU A 361 -23.32 -8.69 0.02
C LEU A 361 -23.53 -10.08 -0.55
N GLU A 362 -24.35 -10.20 -1.59
CA GLU A 362 -24.54 -11.44 -2.33
C GLU A 362 -24.30 -11.19 -3.82
N ILE A 363 -23.42 -12.01 -4.42
CA ILE A 363 -23.05 -11.97 -5.83
C ILE A 363 -23.55 -13.28 -6.45
N ASN A 364 -24.50 -13.18 -7.37
CA ASN A 364 -25.10 -14.30 -8.07
C ASN A 364 -24.71 -14.24 -9.54
N VAL A 365 -24.07 -15.31 -10.03
CA VAL A 365 -23.75 -15.49 -11.44
C VAL A 365 -24.56 -16.68 -11.95
N GLY A 366 -25.45 -16.42 -12.90
CA GLY A 366 -26.27 -17.41 -13.61
C GLY A 366 -25.86 -17.52 -15.08
N PHE A 367 -26.49 -18.45 -15.80
CA PHE A 367 -26.40 -18.48 -17.26
C PHE A 367 -27.17 -17.31 -17.84
N GLY A 368 -26.60 -16.68 -18.85
CA GLY A 368 -27.37 -15.85 -19.76
C GLY A 368 -28.05 -16.69 -20.84
N GLY A 369 -29.05 -16.10 -21.50
CA GLY A 369 -29.77 -16.73 -22.62
C GLY A 369 -30.69 -17.90 -22.21
N ASP A 370 -30.99 -18.80 -23.16
CA ASP A 370 -31.75 -20.02 -22.88
C ASP A 370 -30.84 -21.08 -22.24
N ALA A 371 -31.08 -21.33 -20.95
CA ALA A 371 -30.36 -22.31 -20.14
C ALA A 371 -30.48 -23.76 -20.65
N ALA A 372 -31.40 -24.05 -21.59
CA ALA A 372 -31.52 -25.36 -22.22
C ALA A 372 -30.51 -25.58 -23.38
N THR A 373 -29.97 -24.51 -23.95
CA THR A 373 -29.02 -24.56 -25.08
C THR A 373 -27.64 -24.00 -24.76
N ASN A 374 -27.52 -23.25 -23.66
CA ASN A 374 -26.24 -22.72 -23.21
C ASN A 374 -25.39 -23.86 -22.64
N VAL A 375 -24.22 -24.08 -23.22
CA VAL A 375 -23.18 -24.95 -22.67
C VAL A 375 -22.17 -24.01 -22.02
N ASP A 376 -21.96 -24.13 -20.70
CA ASP A 376 -21.16 -23.26 -19.83
C ASP A 376 -19.68 -23.06 -20.26
N LEU A 377 -19.30 -23.60 -21.42
CA LEU A 377 -18.03 -23.52 -22.11
C LEU A 377 -17.76 -22.08 -22.58
N GLY A 378 -17.28 -21.27 -21.64
CA GLY A 378 -16.84 -19.90 -21.88
C GLY A 378 -17.44 -18.87 -20.94
N ASP A 379 -18.24 -19.31 -19.97
CA ASP A 379 -18.90 -18.45 -19.01
C ASP A 379 -17.98 -18.17 -17.81
N ASN A 380 -16.83 -17.56 -18.06
CA ASN A 380 -15.93 -17.10 -17.00
C ASN A 380 -16.11 -15.60 -16.81
N LEU A 381 -16.94 -15.23 -15.83
CA LEU A 381 -17.21 -13.83 -15.52
C LEU A 381 -16.14 -13.27 -14.58
N ASP A 382 -15.46 -12.23 -15.02
CA ASP A 382 -14.55 -11.45 -14.18
C ASP A 382 -15.29 -10.33 -13.45
N LEU A 383 -15.01 -10.22 -12.15
CA LEU A 383 -15.10 -9.01 -11.36
C LEU A 383 -13.66 -8.55 -11.06
N ALA A 384 -13.02 -7.91 -12.05
CA ALA A 384 -11.65 -7.44 -11.93
C ALA A 384 -11.56 -6.14 -11.09
N ASP A 385 -10.47 -5.97 -10.34
CA ASP A 385 -10.28 -4.89 -9.35
C ASP A 385 -11.44 -4.75 -8.34
N ALA A 386 -12.16 -5.85 -8.07
CA ALA A 386 -13.34 -5.85 -7.21
C ALA A 386 -13.00 -5.47 -5.76
N LYS A 387 -13.41 -4.28 -5.33
CA LYS A 387 -13.02 -3.67 -4.06
C LYS A 387 -14.19 -3.02 -3.33
N LEU A 388 -14.17 -3.16 -2.02
CA LEU A 388 -15.02 -2.50 -1.05
C LEU A 388 -14.30 -1.26 -0.52
N ILE A 389 -15.05 -0.18 -0.34
CA ILE A 389 -14.54 1.14 0.04
C ILE A 389 -15.33 1.64 1.24
N LYS A 390 -14.64 2.13 2.27
CA LYS A 390 -15.24 2.67 3.52
C LYS A 390 -15.85 4.06 3.38
#